data_AF-A0ABD2IVB7-F1
#
_entry.id   AF-A0ABD2IVB7-F1
#
_cell.length_a   1.000
_cell.length_b   1.000
_cell.length_c   1.000
_cell.angle_alpha   90.00
_cell.angle_beta   90.00
_cell.angle_gamma   90.00
#
_symmetry.space_group_name_H-M   'P 1'
#
loop_
_entity.id
_entity.type
_entity.pdbx_description
1 polymer ?
#
loop_
_entity_poly.entity_id
_entity_poly.type
_entity_poly.pdbx_seq_one_letter_code
_entity_poly.pdbx_strand_id
1 'polypeptide(L)'
;MNYVIQKVMTQHGNPDEIYKQVAKHGNFGKKNGLFVLAIVSVIDLCRTMPHFGMLGPKDQAILLSFVAVPLQYLNARFYSSKINSPIVTVPNSSFSPLYLYYKNPFYAGDKTIEALSESLFVKSMEIFNKLQLTEDEFLLVRALISSHSAVTGLSDAGRRTLQHLSEHYANLLMHYLRTNYGNMAGILRYAELVHLAESVFFNAERGHEFFTYLAMVTDQGRFHAAIPPIFTPMILHGMLD
;
A
#
# COMPACT_ATOMS: atom_id res chain seq x y z
N MET A 1 -19.00 -18.62 -6.77
CA MET A 1 -17.90 -17.72 -7.20
C MET A 1 -18.30 -16.82 -8.39
N ASN A 2 -19.00 -17.33 -9.43
CA ASN A 2 -19.42 -16.53 -10.60
C ASN A 2 -20.52 -15.46 -10.36
N TYR A 3 -21.33 -15.55 -9.30
CA TYR A 3 -22.47 -14.63 -9.07
C TYR A 3 -22.08 -13.33 -8.34
N VAL A 4 -21.05 -13.38 -7.49
CA VAL A 4 -20.56 -12.23 -6.72
C VAL A 4 -19.79 -11.26 -7.62
N ILE A 5 -19.18 -11.77 -8.69
CA ILE A 5 -18.34 -11.03 -9.65
C ILE A 5 -19.15 -10.04 -10.51
N GLN A 6 -20.43 -10.34 -10.78
CA GLN A 6 -21.24 -9.54 -11.70
C GLN A 6 -21.82 -8.26 -11.07
N LYS A 7 -21.98 -8.21 -9.75
CA LYS A 7 -22.71 -7.13 -9.05
C LYS A 7 -21.85 -5.89 -8.74
N VAL A 8 -20.61 -5.91 -9.20
CA VAL A 8 -19.49 -5.15 -8.62
C VAL A 8 -19.00 -4.01 -9.51
N MET A 9 -19.39 -4.01 -10.78
CA MET A 9 -18.68 -3.33 -11.87
C MET A 9 -19.06 -1.86 -12.14
N THR A 10 -19.74 -1.14 -11.24
CA THR A 10 -20.50 0.07 -11.65
C THR A 10 -19.92 1.46 -11.37
N GLN A 11 -18.69 1.65 -10.85
CA GLN A 11 -18.24 3.04 -10.55
C GLN A 11 -16.87 3.53 -11.05
N HIS A 12 -15.96 2.70 -11.58
CA HIS A 12 -14.69 3.20 -12.14
C HIS A 12 -14.20 2.35 -13.32
N GLY A 13 -14.64 2.68 -14.54
CA GLY A 13 -14.33 1.90 -15.75
C GLY A 13 -14.93 0.49 -15.71
N ASN A 14 -15.27 -0.09 -16.87
CA ASN A 14 -15.62 -1.50 -16.89
C ASN A 14 -14.33 -2.30 -16.56
N PRO A 15 -14.26 -3.10 -15.49
CA PRO A 15 -13.10 -3.95 -15.20
C PRO A 15 -12.66 -4.79 -16.40
N ASP A 16 -13.60 -5.19 -17.26
CA ASP A 16 -13.32 -5.91 -18.51
C ASP A 16 -12.54 -5.04 -19.50
N GLU A 17 -12.80 -3.74 -19.55
CA GLU A 17 -12.08 -2.81 -20.41
C GLU A 17 -10.65 -2.61 -19.92
N ILE A 18 -10.45 -2.46 -18.61
CA ILE A 18 -9.11 -2.40 -18.01
C ILE A 18 -8.35 -3.70 -18.30
N TYR A 19 -9.00 -4.85 -18.09
CA TYR A 19 -8.41 -6.16 -18.38
C TYR A 19 -8.03 -6.30 -19.87
N LYS A 20 -8.93 -5.95 -20.80
CA LYS A 20 -8.67 -5.98 -22.24
C LYS A 20 -7.51 -5.06 -22.63
N GLN A 21 -7.42 -3.88 -22.01
CA GLN A 21 -6.33 -2.95 -22.27
C GLN A 21 -4.99 -3.50 -21.80
N VAL A 22 -4.93 -4.04 -20.59
CA VAL A 22 -3.71 -4.69 -20.07
C VAL A 22 -3.35 -5.92 -20.91
N ALA A 23 -4.33 -6.72 -21.32
CA ALA A 23 -4.09 -7.86 -22.22
C ALA A 23 -3.52 -7.46 -23.59
N LYS A 24 -3.84 -6.25 -24.07
CA LYS A 24 -3.35 -5.75 -25.35
C LYS A 24 -2.03 -5.00 -25.25
N HIS A 25 -1.81 -4.26 -24.15
CA HIS A 25 -0.75 -3.26 -24.08
C HIS A 25 0.13 -3.38 -22.82
N GLY A 26 -0.06 -4.38 -21.98
CA GLY A 26 0.59 -4.46 -20.67
C GLY A 26 0.05 -3.42 -19.68
N ASN A 27 0.55 -3.45 -18.46
CA ASN A 27 0.08 -2.64 -17.34
C ASN A 27 0.47 -1.16 -17.52
N PHE A 28 1.58 -0.89 -18.22
CA PHE A 28 2.05 0.46 -18.56
C PHE A 28 1.75 0.86 -20.02
N GLY A 29 0.91 0.10 -20.73
CA GLY A 29 0.59 0.35 -22.14
C GLY A 29 -0.18 1.63 -22.46
N LYS A 30 -0.84 2.20 -21.45
CA LYS A 30 -1.52 3.52 -21.46
C LYS A 30 -1.34 4.15 -20.08
N LYS A 31 -1.76 5.41 -19.92
CA LYS A 31 -1.84 6.09 -18.61
C LYS A 31 -2.71 5.28 -17.64
N ASN A 32 -2.13 4.32 -16.95
CA ASN A 32 -2.79 3.52 -15.94
C ASN A 32 -2.82 4.32 -14.64
N GLY A 33 -3.86 5.12 -14.49
CA GLY A 33 -3.99 6.06 -13.40
C GLY A 33 -4.25 5.44 -12.03
N LEU A 34 -4.63 4.15 -11.93
CA LEU A 34 -5.12 3.59 -10.66
C LEU A 34 -4.07 3.61 -9.55
N PHE A 35 -2.84 3.18 -9.86
CA PHE A 35 -1.76 3.17 -8.86
C PHE A 35 -1.29 4.59 -8.51
N VAL A 36 -1.18 5.46 -9.51
CA VAL A 36 -0.83 6.88 -9.31
C VAL A 36 -1.89 7.59 -8.46
N LEU A 37 -3.18 7.36 -8.74
CA LEU A 37 -4.29 7.92 -7.95
C LEU A 37 -4.27 7.42 -6.51
N ALA A 38 -3.93 6.15 -6.29
CA ALA A 38 -3.78 5.59 -4.96
C ALA A 38 -2.63 6.27 -4.19
N ILE A 39 -1.48 6.49 -4.84
CA ILE A 39 -0.36 7.24 -4.24
C ILE A 39 -0.76 8.70 -3.95
N VAL A 40 -1.40 9.39 -4.89
CA VAL A 40 -1.87 10.78 -4.70
C VAL A 40 -2.84 10.88 -3.52
N SER A 41 -3.76 9.91 -3.39
CA SER A 41 -4.71 9.87 -2.28
C SER A 41 -4.00 9.71 -0.93
N VAL A 42 -2.91 8.93 -0.89
CA VAL A 42 -2.07 8.81 0.32
C VAL A 42 -1.30 10.10 0.60
N ILE A 43 -0.77 10.77 -0.43
CA ILE A 43 -0.10 12.06 -0.27
C ILE A 43 -1.07 13.09 0.32
N ASP A 44 -2.28 13.20 -0.23
CA ASP A 44 -3.29 14.13 0.28
C ASP A 44 -3.69 13.79 1.72
N LEU A 45 -3.79 12.50 2.05
CA LEU A 45 -4.02 12.06 3.43
C LEU A 45 -2.87 12.47 4.36
N CYS A 46 -1.62 12.22 3.99
CA CYS A 46 -0.46 12.64 4.78
C CYS A 46 -0.45 14.15 5.00
N ARG A 47 -0.83 14.94 3.98
CA ARG A 47 -0.93 16.40 4.10
C ARG A 47 -2.01 16.88 5.06
N THR A 48 -3.04 16.06 5.31
CA THR A 48 -4.09 16.39 6.31
C THR A 48 -3.63 16.12 7.74
N MET A 49 -2.51 15.41 7.93
CA MET A 49 -2.00 15.15 9.27
C MET A 49 -1.38 16.42 9.86
N PRO A 50 -1.77 16.83 11.09
CA PRO A 50 -1.32 18.09 11.68
C PRO A 50 0.20 18.26 11.73
N HIS A 51 0.91 17.14 11.85
CA HIS A 51 2.36 17.11 11.98
C HIS A 51 3.13 17.19 10.66
N PHE A 52 2.49 16.89 9.52
CA PHE A 52 3.19 16.92 8.23
C PHE A 52 3.68 18.33 7.91
N GLY A 53 2.89 19.35 8.25
CA GLY A 53 3.26 20.76 8.12
C GLY A 53 4.41 21.21 9.05
N MET A 54 4.79 20.42 10.05
CA MET A 54 5.94 20.72 10.92
C MET A 54 7.29 20.36 10.29
N LEU A 55 7.27 19.55 9.23
CA LEU A 55 8.48 19.15 8.50
C LEU A 55 8.82 20.19 7.43
N GLY A 56 10.12 20.37 7.18
CA GLY A 56 10.57 21.14 6.02
C GLY A 56 10.17 20.45 4.71
N PRO A 57 9.97 21.18 3.59
CA PRO A 57 9.52 20.59 2.33
C PRO A 57 10.38 19.42 1.82
N LYS A 58 11.69 19.46 2.07
CA LYS A 58 12.61 18.37 1.73
C LYS A 58 12.30 17.11 2.56
N ASP A 59 12.14 17.24 3.87
CA ASP A 59 11.83 16.13 4.77
C ASP A 59 10.42 15.56 4.49
N GLN A 60 9.46 16.42 4.13
CA GLN A 60 8.14 16.01 3.65
C GLN A 60 8.23 15.09 2.43
N ALA A 61 9.02 15.48 1.42
CA ALA A 61 9.21 14.69 0.21
C ALA A 61 9.89 13.34 0.51
N ILE A 62 10.92 13.34 1.36
CA ILE A 62 11.66 12.13 1.78
C ILE A 62 10.74 11.18 2.56
N LEU A 63 9.95 11.71 3.49
CA LEU A 63 8.99 10.91 4.23
C LEU A 63 7.96 10.30 3.28
N LEU A 64 7.36 11.10 2.40
CA LEU A 64 6.36 10.61 1.44
C LEU A 64 6.92 9.54 0.51
N SER A 65 8.16 9.67 0.03
CA SER A 65 8.77 8.63 -0.81
C SER A 65 8.96 7.31 -0.07
N PHE A 66 9.07 7.35 1.26
CA PHE A 66 9.22 6.17 2.09
C PHE A 66 7.87 5.55 2.51
N VAL A 67 6.91 6.37 2.94
CA VAL A 67 5.67 5.86 3.57
C VAL A 67 4.48 5.74 2.62
N ALA A 68 4.51 6.36 1.43
CA ALA A 68 3.33 6.41 0.56
C ALA A 68 2.87 5.02 0.09
N VAL A 69 3.80 4.18 -0.37
CA VAL A 69 3.48 2.81 -0.80
C VAL A 69 3.06 1.94 0.39
N PRO A 70 3.78 1.88 1.52
CA PRO A 70 3.32 1.21 2.73
C PRO A 70 1.88 1.60 3.14
N LEU A 71 1.57 2.89 3.17
CA LEU A 71 0.23 3.37 3.54
C LEU A 71 -0.83 2.97 2.50
N GLN A 72 -0.51 3.01 1.21
CA GLN A 72 -1.40 2.48 0.16
C GLN A 72 -1.69 0.99 0.39
N TYR A 73 -0.67 0.24 0.79
CA TYR A 73 -0.77 -1.19 1.03
C TYR A 73 -1.64 -1.52 2.24
N LEU A 74 -1.44 -0.79 3.35
CA LEU A 74 -2.28 -0.85 4.54
C LEU A 74 -3.74 -0.54 4.19
N ASN A 75 -3.99 0.55 3.47
CA ASN A 75 -5.34 0.99 3.09
C ASN A 75 -6.07 -0.08 2.27
N ALA A 76 -5.45 -0.57 1.19
CA ALA A 76 -6.09 -1.54 0.31
C ALA A 76 -6.47 -2.83 1.06
N ARG A 77 -5.59 -3.32 1.94
CA ARG A 77 -5.78 -4.57 2.68
C ARG A 77 -6.78 -4.44 3.81
N PHE A 78 -6.78 -3.32 4.53
CA PHE A 78 -7.80 -3.03 5.53
C PHE A 78 -9.21 -3.04 4.93
N TYR A 79 -9.43 -2.31 3.83
CA TYR A 79 -10.75 -2.30 3.19
C TYR A 79 -11.13 -3.65 2.58
N SER A 80 -10.15 -4.41 2.08
CA SER A 80 -10.37 -5.78 1.60
C SER A 80 -10.78 -6.73 2.72
N SER A 81 -10.15 -6.63 3.90
CA SER A 81 -10.48 -7.48 5.06
C SER A 81 -11.84 -7.13 5.65
N LYS A 82 -12.24 -5.85 5.63
CA LYS A 82 -13.58 -5.40 6.06
C LYS A 82 -14.72 -6.03 5.27
N ILE A 83 -14.47 -6.41 4.01
CA ILE A 83 -15.43 -7.16 3.18
C ILE A 83 -15.16 -8.67 3.16
N ASN A 84 -14.32 -9.18 4.07
CA ASN A 84 -13.89 -10.58 4.16
C ASN A 84 -13.30 -11.12 2.85
N SER A 85 -12.62 -10.27 2.08
CA SER A 85 -11.98 -10.70 0.84
C SER A 85 -10.71 -11.51 1.15
N PRO A 86 -10.51 -12.68 0.52
CA PRO A 86 -9.25 -13.43 0.64
C PRO A 86 -8.11 -12.79 -0.16
N ILE A 87 -8.41 -11.80 -1.01
CA ILE A 87 -7.46 -11.12 -1.89
C ILE A 87 -7.62 -9.60 -1.78
N VAL A 88 -6.58 -8.86 -2.15
CA VAL A 88 -6.65 -7.40 -2.22
C VAL A 88 -7.67 -6.97 -3.28
N THR A 89 -8.58 -6.09 -2.92
CA THR A 89 -9.55 -5.43 -3.80
C THR A 89 -9.36 -3.92 -3.78
N VAL A 90 -9.77 -3.25 -4.86
CA VAL A 90 -9.85 -1.79 -4.88
C VAL A 90 -11.03 -1.36 -4.01
N PRO A 91 -10.86 -0.41 -3.06
CA PRO A 91 -11.94 0.07 -2.19
C PRO A 91 -13.19 0.48 -2.99
N ASN A 92 -14.37 0.20 -2.45
CA ASN A 92 -15.67 0.43 -3.09
C ASN A 92 -15.86 -0.29 -4.44
N SER A 93 -15.00 -1.25 -4.74
CA SER A 93 -15.17 -2.20 -5.82
C SER A 93 -14.91 -3.61 -5.29
N SER A 94 -15.20 -4.60 -6.09
CA SER A 94 -14.73 -5.98 -5.89
C SER A 94 -13.87 -6.41 -7.07
N PHE A 95 -13.29 -5.43 -7.76
CA PHE A 95 -12.20 -5.65 -8.67
C PHE A 95 -10.92 -5.87 -7.85
N SER A 96 -10.21 -6.97 -8.15
CA SER A 96 -8.88 -7.23 -7.63
C SER A 96 -7.83 -6.93 -8.69
N PRO A 97 -6.77 -6.15 -8.38
CA PRO A 97 -5.64 -5.96 -9.29
C PRO A 97 -4.96 -7.27 -9.70
N LEU A 98 -5.09 -8.35 -8.89
CA LEU A 98 -4.57 -9.67 -9.24
C LEU A 98 -5.06 -10.14 -10.62
N TYR A 99 -6.30 -9.83 -11.00
CA TYR A 99 -6.86 -10.21 -12.30
C TYR A 99 -6.15 -9.58 -13.49
N LEU A 100 -5.40 -8.49 -13.30
CA LEU A 100 -4.61 -7.89 -14.39
C LEU A 100 -3.41 -8.76 -14.76
N TYR A 101 -2.98 -9.63 -13.86
CA TYR A 101 -1.76 -10.43 -14.01
C TYR A 101 -2.10 -11.92 -14.11
N TYR A 102 -3.02 -12.40 -13.27
CA TYR A 102 -3.46 -13.77 -13.25
C TYR A 102 -4.30 -14.13 -14.48
N LYS A 103 -3.84 -15.11 -15.27
CA LYS A 103 -4.46 -15.57 -16.53
C LYS A 103 -4.57 -14.50 -17.62
N ASN A 104 -3.93 -13.35 -17.44
CA ASN A 104 -3.85 -12.36 -18.49
C ASN A 104 -2.91 -12.88 -19.60
N PRO A 105 -3.35 -12.94 -20.87
CA PRO A 105 -2.52 -13.44 -21.97
C PRO A 105 -1.20 -12.70 -22.14
N PHE A 106 -1.13 -11.42 -21.75
CA PHE A 106 0.09 -10.62 -21.86
C PHE A 106 1.19 -11.09 -20.89
N TYR A 107 0.80 -11.66 -19.74
CA TYR A 107 1.71 -12.14 -18.70
C TYR A 107 1.75 -13.67 -18.59
N ALA A 108 1.05 -14.36 -19.48
CA ALA A 108 0.89 -15.81 -19.40
C ALA A 108 2.24 -16.52 -19.52
N GLY A 109 2.56 -17.37 -18.55
CA GLY A 109 3.80 -18.15 -18.51
C GLY A 109 4.97 -17.46 -17.79
N ASP A 110 4.82 -16.20 -17.37
CA ASP A 110 5.81 -15.54 -16.52
C ASP A 110 5.62 -15.95 -15.06
N LYS A 111 6.37 -16.97 -14.64
CA LYS A 111 6.35 -17.50 -13.27
C LYS A 111 6.76 -16.47 -12.21
N THR A 112 7.56 -15.48 -12.58
CA THR A 112 8.00 -14.42 -11.67
C THR A 112 6.85 -13.48 -11.35
N ILE A 113 6.09 -13.06 -12.38
CA ILE A 113 4.87 -12.26 -12.19
C ILE A 113 3.83 -13.05 -11.39
N GLU A 114 3.63 -14.33 -11.69
CA GLU A 114 2.71 -15.18 -10.95
C GLU A 114 3.09 -15.23 -9.45
N ALA A 115 4.36 -15.52 -9.13
CA ALA A 115 4.83 -15.61 -7.75
C ALA A 115 4.74 -14.27 -7.00
N LEU A 116 5.19 -13.17 -7.63
CA LEU A 116 5.17 -11.84 -7.02
C LEU A 116 3.73 -11.34 -6.83
N SER A 117 2.86 -11.52 -7.82
CA SER A 117 1.45 -11.11 -7.72
C SER A 117 0.67 -11.94 -6.69
N GLU A 118 0.92 -13.25 -6.59
CA GLU A 118 0.34 -14.10 -5.54
C GLU A 118 0.79 -13.63 -4.14
N SER A 119 2.09 -13.39 -3.96
CA SER A 119 2.63 -12.86 -2.71
C SER A 119 1.97 -11.53 -2.33
N LEU A 120 1.84 -10.62 -3.30
CA LEU A 120 1.34 -9.28 -3.07
C LEU A 120 -0.16 -9.18 -2.86
N PHE A 121 -0.97 -9.91 -3.62
CA PHE A 121 -2.42 -9.74 -3.62
C PHE A 121 -3.16 -10.84 -2.86
N VAL A 122 -2.51 -11.97 -2.55
CA VAL A 122 -3.12 -13.10 -1.84
C VAL A 122 -2.47 -13.28 -0.47
N LYS A 123 -1.18 -13.66 -0.41
CA LYS A 123 -0.51 -14.03 0.85
C LYS A 123 -0.47 -12.86 1.85
N SER A 124 -0.28 -11.64 1.34
CA SER A 124 -0.29 -10.45 2.19
C SER A 124 -1.63 -10.17 2.90
N MET A 125 -2.75 -10.78 2.47
CA MET A 125 -4.06 -10.65 3.14
C MET A 125 -4.19 -11.52 4.39
N GLU A 126 -3.36 -12.56 4.55
CA GLU A 126 -3.50 -13.52 5.65
C GLU A 126 -3.44 -12.84 7.02
N ILE A 127 -2.48 -11.93 7.23
CA ILE A 127 -2.34 -11.19 8.48
C ILE A 127 -3.55 -10.26 8.74
N PHE A 128 -4.08 -9.60 7.71
CA PHE A 128 -5.21 -8.69 7.84
C PHE A 128 -6.51 -9.44 8.16
N ASN A 129 -6.75 -10.55 7.47
CA ASN A 129 -7.92 -11.40 7.69
C ASN A 129 -7.86 -12.11 9.04
N LYS A 130 -6.66 -12.40 9.55
CA LYS A 130 -6.48 -12.93 10.91
C LYS A 130 -6.70 -11.86 11.98
N LEU A 131 -6.12 -10.67 11.81
CA LEU A 131 -6.14 -9.64 12.84
C LEU A 131 -7.49 -8.93 12.96
N GLN A 132 -8.26 -8.81 11.87
CA GLN A 132 -9.58 -8.15 11.87
C GLN A 132 -9.55 -6.78 12.54
N LEU A 133 -8.76 -5.86 11.99
CA LEU A 133 -8.55 -4.53 12.55
C LEU A 133 -9.87 -3.77 12.76
N THR A 134 -10.00 -3.13 13.92
CA THR A 134 -11.01 -2.08 14.10
C THR A 134 -10.60 -0.82 13.33
N GLU A 135 -11.54 0.11 13.15
CA GLU A 135 -11.24 1.39 12.48
C GLU A 135 -10.24 2.23 13.28
N ASP A 136 -10.37 2.26 14.60
CA ASP A 136 -9.45 2.99 15.48
C ASP A 136 -8.04 2.38 15.45
N GLU A 137 -7.92 1.05 15.50
CA GLU A 137 -6.65 0.34 15.38
C GLU A 137 -5.97 0.65 14.05
N PHE A 138 -6.75 0.60 12.95
CA PHE A 138 -6.26 0.95 11.63
C PHE A 138 -5.75 2.40 11.56
N LEU A 139 -6.49 3.36 12.12
CA LEU A 139 -6.09 4.77 12.13
C LEU A 139 -4.79 5.00 12.93
N LEU A 140 -4.62 4.32 14.05
CA LEU A 140 -3.44 4.42 14.90
C LEU A 140 -2.21 3.73 14.26
N VAL A 141 -2.38 2.55 13.65
CA VAL A 141 -1.32 1.88 12.87
C VAL A 141 -0.90 2.76 11.69
N ARG A 142 -1.87 3.38 11.01
CA ARG A 142 -1.60 4.32 9.92
C ARG A 142 -0.79 5.53 10.39
N ALA A 143 -1.11 6.08 11.57
CA ALA A 143 -0.37 7.19 12.17
C ALA A 143 1.06 6.79 12.59
N LEU A 144 1.24 5.56 13.06
CA LEU A 144 2.57 5.00 13.34
C LEU A 144 3.44 4.90 12.09
N ILE A 145 2.88 4.38 10.99
CA ILE A 145 3.59 4.27 9.71
C ILE A 145 3.92 5.66 9.15
N SER A 146 2.98 6.61 9.21
CA SER A 146 3.20 7.96 8.68
C SER A 146 4.19 8.79 9.50
N SER A 147 4.45 8.41 10.75
CA SER A 147 5.42 9.07 11.64
C SER A 147 6.78 8.36 11.69
N HIS A 148 7.07 7.48 10.72
CA HIS A 148 8.32 6.73 10.70
C HIS A 148 9.55 7.66 10.66
N SER A 149 10.41 7.56 11.67
CA SER A 149 11.56 8.46 11.85
C SER A 149 12.88 7.89 11.33
N ALA A 150 12.97 6.56 11.14
CA ALA A 150 14.16 5.88 10.66
C ALA A 150 14.30 5.92 9.12
N VAL A 151 14.00 7.07 8.51
CA VAL A 151 14.13 7.30 7.07
C VAL A 151 15.47 7.95 6.76
N THR A 152 16.20 7.39 5.79
CA THR A 152 17.46 7.94 5.30
C THR A 152 17.23 9.30 4.61
N GLY A 153 18.15 10.25 4.83
CA GLY A 153 18.11 11.57 4.19
C GLY A 153 17.32 12.66 4.93
N LEU A 154 16.56 12.32 5.97
CA LEU A 154 15.90 13.29 6.84
C LEU A 154 16.90 14.21 7.56
N SER A 155 16.54 15.48 7.73
CA SER A 155 17.26 16.40 8.61
C SER A 155 17.16 15.98 10.08
N ASP A 156 18.10 16.44 10.92
CA ASP A 156 18.06 16.18 12.37
C ASP A 156 16.81 16.75 13.05
N ALA A 157 16.28 17.86 12.52
CA ALA A 157 15.03 18.44 13.01
C ALA A 157 13.85 17.55 12.63
N GLY A 158 13.74 17.16 11.35
CA GLY A 158 12.68 16.29 10.85
C GLY A 158 12.67 14.92 11.53
N ARG A 159 13.86 14.32 11.73
CA ARG A 159 14.01 13.04 12.46
C ARG A 159 13.53 13.15 13.90
N ARG A 160 13.90 14.20 14.63
CA ARG A 160 13.44 14.43 16.01
C ARG A 160 11.93 14.65 16.08
N THR A 161 11.38 15.44 15.16
CA THR A 161 9.93 15.66 15.05
C THR A 161 9.20 14.35 14.83
N LEU A 162 9.63 13.54 13.86
CA LEU A 162 9.02 12.25 13.55
C LEU A 162 9.16 11.25 14.70
N GLN A 163 10.31 11.21 15.37
CA GLN A 163 10.52 10.34 16.51
C GLN A 163 9.54 10.66 17.64
N HIS A 164 9.40 11.94 18.01
CA HIS A 164 8.45 12.36 19.03
C HIS A 164 7.00 11.98 18.67
N LEU A 165 6.63 12.09 17.39
CA LEU A 165 5.30 11.70 16.91
C LEU A 165 5.09 10.18 16.94
N SER A 166 6.10 9.41 16.54
CA SER A 166 6.07 7.96 16.60
C SER A 166 5.89 7.48 18.04
N GLU A 167 6.63 8.06 18.98
CA GLU A 167 6.49 7.79 20.42
C GLU A 167 5.09 8.18 20.94
N HIS A 168 4.56 9.32 20.51
CA HIS A 168 3.21 9.75 20.87
C HIS A 168 2.14 8.76 20.39
N TYR A 169 2.16 8.38 19.11
CA TYR A 169 1.18 7.45 18.55
C TYR A 169 1.34 6.03 19.09
N ALA A 170 2.56 5.59 19.40
CA ALA A 170 2.82 4.30 20.06
C ALA A 170 2.19 4.26 21.45
N ASN A 171 2.38 5.32 22.24
CA ASN A 171 1.77 5.45 23.56
C ASN A 171 0.23 5.52 23.47
N LEU A 172 -0.31 6.26 22.50
CA LEU A 172 -1.76 6.35 22.27
C LEU A 172 -2.35 4.99 21.91
N LEU A 173 -1.69 4.23 21.02
CA LEU A 173 -2.10 2.87 20.65
C LEU A 173 -2.06 1.93 21.86
N MET A 174 -0.97 1.92 22.62
CA MET A 174 -0.86 1.09 23.81
C MET A 174 -1.95 1.42 24.84
N HIS A 175 -2.23 2.70 25.06
CA HIS A 175 -3.26 3.14 25.98
C HIS A 175 -4.67 2.73 25.50
N TYR A 176 -4.98 2.96 24.22
CA TYR A 176 -6.23 2.53 23.59
C TYR A 176 -6.44 1.02 23.76
N LEU A 177 -5.42 0.22 23.46
CA LEU A 177 -5.53 -1.24 23.51
C LEU A 177 -5.68 -1.77 24.94
N ARG A 178 -4.93 -1.23 25.90
CA ARG A 178 -5.07 -1.62 27.32
C ARG A 178 -6.43 -1.25 27.89
N THR A 179 -7.02 -0.15 27.42
CA THR A 179 -8.34 0.30 27.85
C THR A 179 -9.45 -0.59 27.28
N ASN A 180 -9.37 -0.95 26.00
CA ASN A 180 -10.42 -1.71 25.32
C ASN A 180 -10.32 -3.24 25.51
N TYR A 181 -9.11 -3.78 25.64
CA TYR A 181 -8.87 -5.23 25.73
C TYR A 181 -8.37 -5.68 27.12
N GLY A 182 -8.09 -4.74 28.02
CA GLY A 182 -7.47 -5.02 29.32
C GLY A 182 -5.94 -5.09 29.24
N ASN A 183 -5.28 -5.15 30.40
CA ASN A 183 -3.83 -4.93 30.49
C ASN A 183 -3.00 -5.94 29.67
N MET A 184 -3.18 -7.23 29.92
CA MET A 184 -2.36 -8.27 29.27
C MET A 184 -2.74 -8.46 27.79
N ALA A 185 -4.04 -8.58 27.49
CA ALA A 185 -4.49 -8.76 26.11
C ALA A 185 -4.21 -7.52 25.25
N GLY A 186 -4.30 -6.31 25.81
CA GLY A 186 -3.92 -5.07 25.13
C GLY A 186 -2.43 -5.02 24.76
N ILE A 187 -1.54 -5.51 25.63
CA ILE A 187 -0.09 -5.61 25.33
C ILE A 187 0.16 -6.62 24.20
N LEU A 188 -0.50 -7.77 24.22
CA LEU A 188 -0.39 -8.77 23.14
C LEU A 188 -0.89 -8.20 21.81
N ARG A 189 -2.06 -7.55 21.82
CA ARG A 189 -2.61 -6.88 20.65
C ARG A 189 -1.69 -5.78 20.13
N TYR A 190 -1.04 -5.03 21.03
CA TYR A 190 -0.06 -4.01 20.64
C TYR A 190 1.10 -4.63 19.85
N ALA A 191 1.66 -5.74 20.34
CA ALA A 191 2.72 -6.45 19.65
C ALA A 191 2.28 -6.95 18.26
N GLU A 192 1.06 -7.47 18.14
CA GLU A 192 0.48 -7.87 16.85
C GLU A 192 0.37 -6.69 15.87
N LEU A 193 -0.06 -5.52 16.34
CA LEU A 193 -0.24 -4.34 15.49
C LEU A 193 1.08 -3.67 15.09
N VAL A 194 2.09 -3.71 15.96
CA VAL A 194 3.46 -3.29 15.59
C VAL A 194 4.05 -4.24 14.53
N HIS A 195 3.88 -5.55 14.70
CA HIS A 195 4.32 -6.52 13.72
C HIS A 195 3.58 -6.39 12.38
N LEU A 196 2.29 -6.03 12.42
CA LEU A 196 1.54 -5.66 11.22
C LEU A 196 2.17 -4.46 10.52
N ALA A 197 2.54 -3.40 11.25
CA ALA A 197 3.16 -2.21 10.67
C ALA A 197 4.47 -2.56 9.93
N GLU A 198 5.32 -3.41 10.52
CA GLU A 198 6.53 -3.93 9.86
C GLU A 198 6.20 -4.77 8.62
N SER A 199 5.21 -5.65 8.73
CA SER A 199 4.74 -6.48 7.61
C SER A 199 4.23 -5.64 6.44
N VAL A 200 3.66 -4.47 6.71
CA VAL A 200 3.23 -3.52 5.66
C VAL A 200 4.43 -2.96 4.90
N PHE A 201 5.53 -2.58 5.57
CA PHE A 201 6.76 -2.17 4.91
C PHE A 201 7.36 -3.30 4.07
N PHE A 202 7.42 -4.52 4.62
CA PHE A 202 7.88 -5.69 3.86
C PHE A 202 7.04 -5.92 2.59
N ASN A 203 5.72 -5.79 2.67
CA ASN A 203 4.87 -5.91 1.49
C ASN A 203 5.07 -4.77 0.48
N ALA A 204 5.41 -3.56 0.94
CA ALA A 204 5.76 -2.45 0.05
C ALA A 204 7.05 -2.75 -0.73
N GLU A 205 8.07 -3.30 -0.08
CA GLU A 205 9.31 -3.77 -0.74
C GLU A 205 9.02 -4.83 -1.82
N ARG A 206 8.18 -5.81 -1.51
CA ARG A 206 7.69 -6.78 -2.52
C ARG A 206 6.95 -6.09 -3.66
N GLY A 207 6.26 -4.99 -3.36
CA GLY A 207 5.59 -4.15 -4.33
C GLY A 207 6.59 -3.48 -5.27
N HIS A 208 7.67 -2.93 -4.72
CA HIS A 208 8.78 -2.37 -5.50
C HIS A 208 9.43 -3.42 -6.39
N GLU A 209 9.72 -4.62 -5.87
CA GLU A 209 10.23 -5.74 -6.68
C GLU A 209 9.30 -6.06 -7.86
N PHE A 210 8.00 -6.16 -7.60
CA PHE A 210 7.00 -6.46 -8.62
C PHE A 210 6.88 -5.37 -9.70
N PHE A 211 6.74 -4.12 -9.29
CA PHE A 211 6.62 -3.02 -10.25
C PHE A 211 7.92 -2.77 -11.01
N THR A 212 9.08 -3.01 -10.39
CA THR A 212 10.38 -2.95 -11.06
C THR A 212 10.51 -4.05 -12.09
N TYR A 213 10.15 -5.29 -11.75
CA TYR A 213 10.16 -6.40 -12.70
C TYR A 213 9.24 -6.10 -13.89
N LEU A 214 8.00 -5.65 -13.64
CA LEU A 214 7.09 -5.22 -14.69
C LEU A 214 7.72 -4.12 -15.55
N ALA A 215 8.24 -3.05 -14.95
CA ALA A 215 8.75 -1.88 -15.67
C ALA A 215 9.98 -2.19 -16.53
N MET A 216 10.87 -3.05 -16.04
CA MET A 216 12.18 -3.29 -16.64
C MET A 216 12.23 -4.52 -17.54
N VAL A 217 11.41 -5.53 -17.25
CA VAL A 217 11.44 -6.81 -17.96
C VAL A 217 10.24 -6.94 -18.88
N THR A 218 9.03 -6.86 -18.34
CA THR A 218 7.83 -7.29 -19.09
C THR A 218 7.19 -6.17 -19.91
N ASP A 219 7.15 -4.96 -19.35
CA ASP A 219 6.60 -3.74 -19.96
C ASP A 219 7.72 -2.75 -20.32
N GLN A 220 8.90 -3.25 -20.67
CA GLN A 220 10.09 -2.43 -20.93
C GLN A 220 9.81 -1.26 -21.89
N GLY A 221 10.26 -0.07 -21.50
CA GLY A 221 10.09 1.16 -22.28
C GLY A 221 8.69 1.80 -22.19
N ARG A 222 7.72 1.15 -21.54
CA ARG A 222 6.35 1.68 -21.37
C ARG A 222 6.15 2.42 -20.06
N PHE A 223 6.91 2.06 -19.02
CA PHE A 223 6.80 2.65 -17.68
C PHE A 223 6.90 4.18 -17.68
N HIS A 224 7.95 4.74 -18.27
CA HIS A 224 8.17 6.20 -18.29
C HIS A 224 7.14 6.97 -19.13
N ALA A 225 6.43 6.30 -20.04
CA ALA A 225 5.32 6.90 -20.78
C ALA A 225 4.02 6.94 -19.96
N ALA A 226 3.83 5.98 -19.05
CA ALA A 226 2.63 5.84 -18.23
C ALA A 226 2.72 6.56 -16.88
N ILE A 227 3.93 6.64 -16.29
CA ILE A 227 4.16 7.14 -14.94
C ILE A 227 4.83 8.52 -15.00
N PRO A 228 4.23 9.56 -14.39
CA PRO A 228 4.88 10.86 -14.29
C PRO A 228 6.23 10.76 -13.54
N PRO A 229 7.28 11.49 -13.98
CA PRO A 229 8.63 11.37 -13.40
C PRO A 229 8.68 11.54 -11.88
N ILE A 230 7.83 12.41 -11.31
CA ILE A 230 7.77 12.67 -9.87
C ILE A 230 7.42 11.43 -9.03
N PHE A 231 6.69 10.46 -9.61
CA PHE A 231 6.34 9.21 -8.92
C PHE A 231 7.34 8.09 -9.17
N THR A 232 8.21 8.20 -10.17
CA THR A 232 9.17 7.14 -10.51
C THR A 232 10.02 6.70 -9.31
N PRO A 233 10.63 7.61 -8.52
CA PRO A 233 11.41 7.23 -7.35
C PRO A 233 10.59 6.53 -6.28
N MET A 234 9.31 6.86 -6.15
CA MET A 234 8.40 6.25 -5.17
C MET A 234 7.94 4.86 -5.59
N ILE A 235 7.96 4.54 -6.89
CA ILE A 235 7.48 3.26 -7.41
C ILE A 235 8.62 2.27 -7.56
N LEU A 236 9.79 2.75 -7.98
CA LEU A 236 11.00 1.97 -8.19
C LEU A 236 12.01 2.16 -7.05
N HIS A 237 11.56 2.59 -5.87
CA HIS A 237 12.45 2.86 -4.73
C HIS A 237 13.17 1.56 -4.37
N GLY A 238 14.50 1.58 -4.42
CA GLY A 238 15.36 0.41 -4.57
C GLY A 238 16.49 0.62 -5.58
N MET A 239 16.43 1.66 -6.43
CA MET A 239 17.48 1.99 -7.42
C MET A 239 18.27 3.28 -7.13
N LEU A 240 18.17 3.86 -5.91
CA LEU A 240 18.84 5.12 -5.56
C LEU A 240 19.76 4.97 -4.34
N ASP A 241 20.45 3.83 -4.26
CA ASP A 241 21.71 3.70 -3.50
C ASP A 241 22.85 3.37 -4.46
#